data_AF-A0A5S9MF04-F1
#
_entry.id   AF-A0A5S9MF04-F1
#
_cell.length_a   1.000
_cell.length_b   1.000
_cell.length_c   1.000
_cell.angle_alpha   90.00
_cell.angle_beta   90.00
_cell.angle_gamma   90.00
#
_symmetry.space_group_name_H-M   'P 1'
#
loop_
_entity.id
_entity.type
_entity.pdbx_description
1 polymer ?
#
loop_
_entity_poly.entity_id
_entity_poly.type
_entity_poly.pdbx_seq_one_letter_code
_entity_poly.pdbx_strand_id
1 'polypeptide(L)'
;MKTLMDTRPDILNHNIETVRRLTPRVRARATYDRSLEFLRRAKKMQPDIPTKSSIMIGLGETKEEIIEVMDDLLANNVDIMAIGQYLQPSKKHLKVQKYYHPDEFAELKEIAMSKGFSHCEAGPLVRSSYHADEQVNEASKKRQAQA
;
A
#
# COMPACT_ATOMS: atom_id res chain seq x y z
N MET A 1 15.18 -7.88 9.63
CA MET A 1 15.19 -7.10 8.37
C MET A 1 16.34 -7.51 7.47
N LYS A 2 17.61 -7.34 7.88
CA LYS A 2 18.76 -7.84 7.11
C LYS A 2 18.61 -9.31 6.70
N THR A 3 18.31 -10.19 7.66
CA THR A 3 18.05 -11.60 7.40
C THR A 3 16.96 -11.86 6.34
N LEU A 4 15.94 -11.00 6.25
CA LEU A 4 14.87 -11.14 5.25
C LEU A 4 15.30 -10.60 3.88
N MET A 5 15.95 -9.44 3.83
CA MET A 5 16.40 -8.86 2.57
C MET A 5 17.55 -9.67 1.94
N ASP A 6 18.40 -10.30 2.76
CA ASP A 6 19.49 -11.16 2.29
C ASP A 6 18.96 -12.38 1.50
N THR A 7 17.69 -12.80 1.70
CA THR A 7 17.06 -13.86 0.89
C THR A 7 16.59 -13.38 -0.49
N ARG A 8 16.67 -12.08 -0.76
CA ARG A 8 16.27 -11.42 -2.00
C ARG A 8 14.83 -11.77 -2.46
N PRO A 9 13.78 -11.41 -1.70
CA PRO A 9 12.40 -11.71 -2.10
C PRO A 9 12.02 -11.02 -3.41
N ASP A 10 11.12 -11.62 -4.19
CA ASP A 10 10.64 -11.01 -5.45
C ASP A 10 9.93 -9.68 -5.22
N ILE A 11 9.19 -9.57 -4.11
CA ILE A 11 8.58 -8.33 -3.61
C ILE A 11 8.71 -8.31 -2.09
N LEU A 12 9.15 -7.19 -1.53
CA LEU A 12 8.96 -6.93 -0.11
C LEU A 12 7.65 -6.18 0.13
N ASN A 13 6.68 -6.84 0.76
CA ASN A 13 5.43 -6.20 1.18
C ASN A 13 5.43 -5.83 2.67
N HIS A 14 5.02 -4.61 2.99
CA HIS A 14 4.65 -4.19 4.36
C HIS A 14 3.53 -3.15 4.32
N ASN A 15 2.40 -3.47 4.92
CA ASN A 15 1.20 -2.65 4.84
C ASN A 15 1.22 -1.50 5.86
N ILE A 16 0.85 -0.30 5.40
CA ILE A 16 0.59 0.85 6.27
C ILE A 16 -0.84 0.83 6.86
N GLU A 17 -1.72 0.05 6.24
CA GLU A 17 -3.10 -0.32 6.63
C GLU A 17 -4.13 0.81 6.60
N THR A 18 -3.78 2.02 7.02
CA THR A 18 -4.70 3.16 7.07
C THR A 18 -3.93 4.48 7.04
N VAL A 19 -4.67 5.60 7.07
CA VAL A 19 -4.11 6.95 7.10
C VAL A 19 -3.45 7.26 8.46
N ARG A 20 -2.56 8.26 8.48
CA ARG A 20 -1.78 8.67 9.66
C ARG A 20 -2.65 8.89 10.89
N ARG A 21 -3.73 9.67 10.77
CA ARG A 21 -4.67 9.99 11.86
C ARG A 21 -5.34 8.76 12.47
N LEU A 22 -5.67 7.76 11.66
CA LEU A 22 -6.37 6.55 12.10
C LEU A 22 -5.43 5.46 12.62
N THR A 23 -4.13 5.56 12.34
CA THR A 23 -3.14 4.54 12.72
C THR A 23 -3.18 4.16 14.20
N PRO A 24 -3.20 5.10 15.19
CA PRO A 24 -3.25 4.73 16.61
C PRO A 24 -4.51 3.94 17.00
N ARG A 25 -5.61 4.14 16.27
CA ARG A 25 -6.89 3.44 16.50
C ARG A 25 -6.94 2.08 15.81
N VAL A 26 -6.40 1.99 14.59
CA VAL A 26 -6.46 0.78 13.76
C VAL A 26 -5.34 -0.20 14.10
N ARG A 27 -4.16 0.30 14.50
CA ARG A 27 -2.95 -0.51 14.72
C ARG A 27 -2.48 -0.36 16.16
N ALA A 28 -2.64 -1.43 16.95
CA ALA A 28 -2.33 -1.40 18.38
C ALA A 28 -0.82 -1.25 18.71
N ARG A 29 0.08 -1.67 17.82
CA ARG A 29 1.54 -1.72 18.08
C ARG A 29 2.40 -0.99 17.07
N ALA A 30 1.90 -0.80 15.85
CA ALA A 30 2.66 -0.24 14.75
C ALA A 30 2.32 1.24 14.59
N THR A 31 3.35 2.07 14.44
CA THR A 31 3.18 3.48 14.10
C THR A 31 3.31 3.67 12.59
N TYR A 32 2.72 4.76 12.10
CA TYR A 32 2.73 5.11 10.70
C TYR A 32 4.17 5.36 10.22
N ASP A 33 4.92 6.20 10.93
CA ASP A 33 6.31 6.55 10.57
C ASP A 33 7.27 5.36 10.63
N ARG A 34 7.10 4.45 11.60
CA ARG A 34 7.93 3.24 11.67
C ARG A 34 7.67 2.30 10.49
N SER A 35 6.44 2.29 9.98
CA SER A 35 6.09 1.49 8.79
C SER A 35 6.70 2.08 7.52
N LEU A 36 6.66 3.41 7.36
CA LEU A 36 7.36 4.10 6.27
C LEU A 36 8.88 3.90 6.36
N GLU A 37 9.45 4.02 7.57
CA GLU A 37 10.87 3.80 7.78
C GLU A 37 11.28 2.37 7.40
N PHE A 38 10.46 1.37 7.73
CA PHE A 38 10.71 -0.01 7.34
C PHE A 38 10.78 -0.17 5.82
N LEU A 39 9.81 0.37 5.08
CA LEU A 39 9.80 0.32 3.61
C LEU A 39 11.02 1.06 3.01
N ARG A 40 11.31 2.26 3.51
CA ARG A 40 12.48 3.05 3.08
C ARG A 40 13.79 2.33 3.31
N ARG A 41 13.96 1.71 4.49
CA ARG A 41 15.17 0.94 4.81
C ARG A 41 15.31 -0.26 3.89
N ALA A 42 14.22 -0.92 3.52
CA ALA A 42 14.27 -2.08 2.65
C ALA A 42 14.75 -1.70 1.26
N LYS A 43 14.14 -0.65 0.71
CA LYS A 43 14.53 -0.11 -0.58
C LYS A 43 15.99 0.35 -0.59
N LYS A 44 16.48 0.96 0.51
CA LYS A 44 17.91 1.32 0.63
C LYS A 44 18.84 0.10 0.65
N MET A 45 18.42 -1.02 1.24
CA MET A 45 19.25 -2.22 1.33
C MET A 45 19.38 -2.94 -0.01
N GLN A 46 18.28 -3.05 -0.76
CA GLN A 46 18.25 -3.66 -2.09
C GLN A 46 17.30 -2.86 -2.99
N PRO A 47 17.82 -1.81 -3.65
CA PRO A 47 17.00 -0.88 -4.47
C PRO A 47 16.25 -1.54 -5.62
N ASP A 48 16.79 -2.66 -6.09
CA ASP A 48 16.27 -3.50 -7.16
C ASP A 48 15.12 -4.41 -6.72
N ILE A 49 14.83 -4.55 -5.44
CA ILE A 49 13.64 -5.27 -4.99
C ILE A 49 12.43 -4.33 -4.98
N PRO A 50 11.34 -4.66 -5.70
CA PRO A 50 10.07 -3.94 -5.57
C PRO A 50 9.55 -3.98 -4.13
N THR A 51 9.11 -2.82 -3.66
CA THR A 51 8.46 -2.66 -2.36
C THR A 51 6.97 -2.39 -2.56
N LYS A 52 6.15 -3.02 -1.73
CA LYS A 52 4.70 -2.94 -1.79
C LYS A 52 4.14 -2.49 -0.45
N SER A 53 3.07 -1.70 -0.51
CA SER A 53 2.23 -1.44 0.65
C SER A 53 0.75 -1.44 0.27
N SER A 54 -0.11 -1.46 1.29
CA SER A 54 -1.56 -1.39 1.09
C SER A 54 -2.26 -0.64 2.22
N ILE A 55 -3.45 -0.14 1.88
CA ILE A 55 -4.42 0.41 2.83
C ILE A 55 -5.79 -0.27 2.68
N MET A 56 -6.54 -0.28 3.78
CA MET A 56 -7.96 -0.58 3.80
C MET A 56 -8.75 0.71 4.05
N ILE A 57 -9.65 1.06 3.13
CA ILE A 57 -10.50 2.25 3.21
C ILE A 57 -11.91 1.88 3.70
N GLY A 58 -12.64 2.87 4.21
CA GLY A 58 -13.94 2.70 4.84
C GLY A 58 -13.91 2.74 6.37
N LEU A 59 -12.81 3.21 6.97
CA LEU A 59 -12.63 3.33 8.42
C LEU A 59 -12.84 4.77 8.95
N GLY A 60 -13.13 5.71 8.06
CA GLY A 60 -13.39 7.12 8.38
C GLY A 60 -12.28 8.08 7.94
N GLU A 61 -11.42 7.62 7.05
CA GLU A 61 -10.47 8.45 6.31
C GLU A 61 -11.18 9.32 5.25
N THR A 62 -10.57 10.46 4.92
CA THR A 62 -10.98 11.27 3.76
C THR A 62 -10.14 10.94 2.53
N LYS A 63 -10.60 11.40 1.36
CA LYS A 63 -9.87 11.22 0.09
C LYS A 63 -8.52 11.94 0.13
N GLU A 64 -8.45 13.11 0.74
CA GLU A 64 -7.22 13.90 0.88
C GLU A 64 -6.20 13.15 1.73
N GLU A 65 -6.63 12.51 2.82
CA GLU A 65 -5.74 11.68 3.64
C GLU A 65 -5.27 10.42 2.89
N ILE A 66 -6.10 9.85 2.02
CA ILE A 66 -5.68 8.73 1.15
C ILE A 66 -4.60 9.21 0.15
N ILE A 67 -4.78 10.40 -0.41
CA ILE A 67 -3.81 11.04 -1.32
C ILE A 67 -2.50 11.36 -0.58
N GLU A 68 -2.56 11.84 0.67
CA GLU A 68 -1.36 12.04 1.52
C GLU A 68 -0.61 10.72 1.73
N VAL A 69 -1.32 9.60 1.95
CA VAL A 69 -0.67 8.27 2.04
C VAL A 69 0.05 7.92 0.75
N MET A 70 -0.53 8.21 -0.42
CA MET A 70 0.15 7.97 -1.70
C MET A 70 1.47 8.75 -1.78
N ASP A 71 1.45 10.03 -1.40
CA ASP A 71 2.63 10.90 -1.42
C ASP A 71 3.70 10.43 -0.43
N ASP A 72 3.29 10.04 0.78
CA ASP A 72 4.17 9.48 1.81
C ASP A 72 4.84 8.17 1.38
N LEU A 73 4.08 7.26 0.75
CA LEU A 73 4.60 6.00 0.24
C LEU A 73 5.61 6.23 -0.89
N LEU A 74 5.31 7.13 -1.84
CA LEU A 74 6.22 7.49 -2.93
C LEU A 74 7.49 8.17 -2.42
N ALA A 75 7.39 9.07 -1.44
CA ALA A 75 8.54 9.70 -0.79
C ALA A 75 9.47 8.68 -0.08
N ASN A 76 8.95 7.49 0.24
CA ASN A 76 9.69 6.37 0.80
C ASN A 76 10.05 5.29 -0.25
N ASN A 77 9.92 5.62 -1.54
CA ASN A 77 10.27 4.79 -2.69
C ASN A 77 9.49 3.46 -2.76
N VAL A 78 8.22 3.47 -2.35
CA VAL A 78 7.31 2.34 -2.52
C VAL A 78 6.90 2.22 -3.97
N ASP A 79 7.07 1.04 -4.56
CA ASP A 79 6.84 0.80 -5.98
C ASP A 79 5.37 0.45 -6.29
N ILE A 80 4.71 -0.31 -5.40
CA ILE A 80 3.40 -0.93 -5.65
C ILE A 80 2.42 -0.56 -4.51
N MET A 81 1.20 -0.17 -4.87
CA MET A 81 0.13 0.13 -3.92
C MET A 81 -1.08 -0.78 -4.11
N ALA A 82 -1.72 -1.18 -3.02
CA ALA A 82 -3.04 -1.81 -3.07
C ALA A 82 -4.05 -1.09 -2.17
N ILE A 83 -5.28 -0.89 -2.66
CA ILE A 83 -6.36 -0.19 -1.96
C ILE A 83 -7.58 -1.11 -1.92
N GLY A 84 -7.96 -1.56 -0.74
CA GLY A 84 -9.11 -2.46 -0.55
C GLY A 84 -10.19 -1.88 0.37
N GLN A 85 -11.41 -2.38 0.27
CA GLN A 85 -12.45 -2.07 1.26
C GLN A 85 -12.16 -2.80 2.58
N TYR A 86 -12.21 -2.06 3.68
CA TYR A 86 -12.29 -2.65 5.03
C TYR A 86 -13.63 -3.37 5.18
N LEU A 87 -13.57 -4.68 5.45
CA LEU A 87 -14.72 -5.50 5.80
C LEU A 87 -14.60 -5.87 7.27
N GLN A 88 -15.60 -5.50 8.06
CA GLN A 88 -15.62 -5.77 9.49
C GLN A 88 -15.67 -7.30 9.73
N PRO A 89 -14.65 -7.91 10.35
CA PRO A 89 -14.62 -9.38 10.54
C PRO A 89 -15.68 -9.87 11.53
N SER A 90 -15.98 -9.06 12.55
CA SER A 90 -17.03 -9.35 13.53
C SER A 90 -17.48 -8.07 14.23
N LYS A 91 -18.62 -8.12 14.93
CA LYS A 91 -19.20 -6.96 15.66
C LYS A 91 -18.27 -6.33 16.72
N LYS A 92 -17.24 -7.05 17.17
CA LYS A 92 -16.24 -6.55 18.15
C LYS A 92 -15.15 -5.68 17.51
N HIS A 93 -14.99 -5.76 16.18
CA HIS A 93 -14.00 -4.97 15.45
C HIS A 93 -14.54 -3.58 15.11
N LEU A 94 -13.68 -2.71 14.59
CA LEU A 94 -14.05 -1.38 14.12
C LEU A 94 -15.24 -1.45 13.15
N LYS A 95 -16.16 -0.49 13.28
CA LYS A 95 -17.32 -0.40 12.37
C LYS A 95 -16.87 0.23 11.06
N VAL A 96 -17.37 -0.31 9.95
CA VAL A 96 -17.27 0.33 8.64
C VAL A 96 -17.98 1.69 8.71
N GLN A 97 -17.28 2.76 8.33
CA GLN A 97 -17.82 4.13 8.26
C GLN A 97 -18.35 4.45 6.87
N LYS A 98 -17.74 3.86 5.82
CA LYS A 98 -18.13 4.07 4.43
C LYS A 98 -17.86 2.81 3.61
N TYR A 99 -18.81 2.46 2.74
CA TYR A 99 -18.57 1.54 1.64
C TYR A 99 -18.31 2.38 0.39
N TYR A 100 -17.12 2.27 -0.17
CA TYR A 100 -16.76 3.01 -1.38
C TYR A 100 -17.37 2.34 -2.61
N HIS A 101 -17.87 3.15 -3.54
CA HIS A 101 -18.35 2.67 -4.84
C HIS A 101 -17.17 2.18 -5.70
N PRO A 102 -17.34 1.18 -6.58
CA PRO A 102 -16.30 0.76 -7.52
C PRO A 102 -15.65 1.92 -8.30
N ASP A 103 -16.44 2.92 -8.69
CA ASP A 103 -15.91 4.10 -9.41
C ASP A 103 -14.96 4.95 -8.55
N GLU A 104 -15.17 5.00 -7.23
CA GLU A 104 -14.26 5.70 -6.32
C GLU A 104 -12.92 4.94 -6.20
N PHE A 105 -12.95 3.60 -6.25
CA PHE A 105 -11.72 2.81 -6.33
C PHE A 105 -11.00 3.03 -7.66
N ALA A 106 -11.73 3.08 -8.78
CA ALA A 106 -11.17 3.37 -10.09
C ALA A 106 -10.48 4.74 -10.11
N GLU A 107 -11.13 5.77 -9.56
CA GLU A 107 -10.54 7.10 -9.42
C GLU A 107 -9.25 7.08 -8.58
N LEU A 108 -9.26 6.39 -7.44
CA LEU A 108 -8.06 6.26 -6.59
C LEU A 108 -6.92 5.52 -7.30
N LYS A 109 -7.23 4.50 -8.13
CA LYS A 109 -6.24 3.80 -8.97
C LYS A 109 -5.63 4.75 -9.98
N GLU A 110 -6.44 5.55 -10.68
CA GLU A 110 -5.96 6.53 -11.65
C GLU A 110 -5.03 7.57 -10.99
N ILE A 111 -5.41 8.10 -9.83
CA ILE A 111 -4.58 9.05 -9.06
C ILE A 111 -3.25 8.41 -8.66
N ALA A 112 -3.26 7.17 -8.14
CA ALA A 112 -2.05 6.47 -7.76
C ALA A 112 -1.10 6.27 -8.96
N MET A 113 -1.65 5.81 -10.09
CA MET A 113 -0.88 5.60 -11.32
C MET A 113 -0.32 6.93 -11.86
N SER A 114 -1.10 8.01 -11.84
CA SER A 114 -0.65 9.34 -12.31
C SER A 114 0.44 9.94 -11.43
N LYS A 115 0.43 9.64 -10.12
CA LYS A 115 1.47 10.12 -9.18
C LYS A 115 2.82 9.40 -9.35
N GLY A 116 2.82 8.19 -9.91
CA GLY A 116 4.06 7.51 -10.30
C GLY A 116 4.27 6.11 -9.75
N PHE A 117 3.30 5.52 -9.04
CA PHE A 117 3.40 4.10 -8.67
C PHE A 117 3.66 3.24 -9.92
N SER A 118 4.48 2.21 -9.78
CA SER A 118 4.75 1.27 -10.87
C SER A 118 3.51 0.44 -11.20
N HIS A 119 2.71 0.15 -10.18
CA HIS A 119 1.46 -0.57 -10.28
C HIS A 119 0.55 -0.20 -9.10
N CYS A 120 -0.76 -0.17 -9.34
CA CYS A 120 -1.76 -0.03 -8.29
C CYS A 120 -2.96 -0.93 -8.55
N GLU A 121 -3.36 -1.72 -7.55
CA GLU A 121 -4.68 -2.35 -7.52
C GLU A 121 -5.61 -1.63 -6.56
N ALA A 122 -6.81 -1.29 -7.01
CA ALA A 122 -7.85 -0.71 -6.17
C ALA A 122 -9.20 -1.35 -6.46
N GLY A 123 -9.90 -1.78 -5.42
CA GLY A 123 -11.24 -2.34 -5.57
C GLY A 123 -11.81 -2.90 -4.28
N PRO A 124 -13.14 -3.15 -4.24
CA PRO A 124 -13.81 -3.60 -3.00
C PRO A 124 -13.22 -4.90 -2.44
N LEU A 125 -12.83 -5.83 -3.31
CA LEU A 125 -12.31 -7.15 -2.94
C LEU A 125 -10.78 -7.23 -3.00
N VAL A 126 -10.08 -6.14 -3.34
CA VAL A 126 -8.62 -6.13 -3.37
C VAL A 126 -8.07 -6.42 -1.98
N ARG A 127 -7.05 -7.29 -1.96
CA ARG A 127 -6.26 -7.66 -0.79
C ARG A 127 -4.79 -7.54 -1.13
N SER A 128 -3.94 -7.46 -0.10
CA SER A 128 -2.50 -7.26 -0.28
C SER A 128 -1.81 -8.38 -1.06
N SER A 129 -2.39 -9.57 -1.20
CA SER A 129 -1.87 -10.67 -2.02
C SER A 129 -2.59 -10.85 -3.37
N TYR A 130 -3.63 -10.07 -3.67
CA TYR A 130 -4.38 -10.20 -4.92
C TYR A 130 -3.46 -9.87 -6.11
N HIS A 131 -3.36 -10.81 -7.07
CA HIS A 131 -2.56 -10.71 -8.29
C HIS A 131 -1.07 -10.37 -8.06
N ALA A 132 -0.47 -10.89 -6.97
CA ALA A 132 0.93 -10.63 -6.64
C ALA A 132 1.91 -11.04 -7.77
N ASP A 133 1.65 -12.14 -8.47
CA ASP A 133 2.52 -12.64 -9.54
C ASP A 133 2.53 -11.71 -10.77
N GLU A 134 1.39 -11.09 -11.09
CA GLU A 134 1.28 -10.12 -12.19
C GLU A 134 2.03 -8.81 -11.86
N GLN A 135 2.00 -8.42 -10.58
CA GLN A 135 2.66 -7.22 -10.08
C GLN A 135 4.19 -7.29 -10.14
N VAL A 136 4.78 -8.48 -9.89
CA VAL A 136 6.23 -8.71 -10.04
C VAL A 136 6.66 -8.40 -11.47
N ASN A 137 5.87 -8.87 -12.44
CA ASN A 137 6.18 -8.73 -13.86
C ASN A 137 6.08 -7.28 -14.34
N GLU A 138 5.05 -6.54 -13.92
CA GLU A 138 4.88 -5.13 -14.32
C GLU A 138 5.92 -4.20 -13.69
N ALA A 139 6.21 -4.38 -12.40
CA ALA A 139 7.23 -3.58 -11.71
C ALA A 139 8.62 -3.78 -12.34
N SER A 140 8.94 -5.02 -12.73
CA SER A 140 10.18 -5.35 -13.42
C SER A 140 10.27 -4.71 -14.82
N LYS A 141 9.16 -4.76 -15.60
CA LYS A 141 9.08 -4.17 -16.95
C LYS A 141 9.21 -2.65 -16.94
N LYS A 142 8.52 -1.94 -16.05
CA LYS A 142 8.59 -0.47 -15.97
C LYS A 142 10.01 0.02 -15.65
N ARG A 143 10.74 -0.74 -14.82
CA ARG A 143 12.15 -0.44 -14.50
C ARG A 143 13.08 -0.66 -15.70
N GLN A 144 12.90 -1.73 -16.47
CA GLN A 144 13.66 -1.95 -17.71
C GLN A 144 13.42 -0.85 -18.74
N ALA A 145 12.22 -0.26 -18.77
CA ALA A 145 11.91 0.85 -19.67
C ALA A 145 12.45 2.22 -19.20
N GLN A 146 12.93 2.31 -17.95
CA GLN A 146 13.44 3.54 -17.33
C GLN A 146 14.97 3.53 -17.13
N ALA A 147 15.65 2.43 -17.45
CA ALA A 147 17.10 2.25 -17.40
C ALA A 147 17.71 2.38 -18.81
#